data_AF-A0A368VQ83-F1
#
_entry.id   AF-A0A368VQ83-F1
#
_cell.length_a   1.000
_cell.length_b   1.000
_cell.length_c   1.000
_cell.angle_alpha   90.00
_cell.angle_beta   90.00
_cell.angle_gamma   90.00
#
_symmetry.space_group_name_H-M   'P 1'
#
loop_
_entity.id
_entity.type
_entity.pdbx_description
1 polymer ?
#
loop_
_entity_poly.entity_id
_entity_poly.type
_entity_poly.pdbx_seq_one_letter_code
_entity_poly.pdbx_strand_id
1 'polypeptide(L)'
;MAKRLATEYVNAKLQLTNDEMAEFIRLFEEQQLRLQVLVLDNGNQELVLEDVAGREEVRLTFERQQDYYVCVLTCRLIGPRLTNAMRKAVSAFRGNAIVNRIYSHYTMIYHYMNGTVLKIVESSKTGERVVFEFKDTLGQLERVFRSRLIEREISLINSAVNELLDLRNQTNEAEEIGNIDERLTELTRKLFVLEA
;
A
#
# COMPACT_ATOMS: atom_id res chain seq x y z
N MET A 1 -0.87 -16.88 29.43
CA MET A 1 -0.63 -16.05 28.22
C MET A 1 0.82 -15.59 28.22
N ALA A 2 1.51 -15.62 27.07
CA ALA A 2 2.87 -15.12 26.98
C ALA A 2 2.93 -13.60 27.24
N LYS A 3 3.88 -13.15 28.06
CA LYS A 3 4.06 -11.73 28.38
C LYS A 3 4.74 -11.03 27.20
N ARG A 4 4.09 -10.02 26.63
CA ARG A 4 4.70 -9.16 25.61
C ARG A 4 5.81 -8.34 26.26
N LEU A 5 6.99 -8.34 25.64
CA LEU A 5 8.16 -7.59 26.12
C LEU A 5 8.19 -6.18 25.55
N ALA A 6 7.86 -6.02 24.26
CA ALA A 6 7.81 -4.73 23.60
C ALA A 6 6.96 -4.80 22.31
N THR A 7 6.63 -3.64 21.75
CA THR A 7 6.06 -3.45 20.43
C THR A 7 6.90 -2.44 19.68
N GLU A 8 7.40 -2.83 18.53
CA GLU A 8 8.20 -1.96 17.68
C GLU A 8 7.43 -1.65 16.40
N TYR A 9 7.37 -0.37 16.06
CA TYR A 9 6.82 0.12 14.80
C TYR A 9 8.01 0.43 13.91
N VAL A 10 8.08 -0.23 12.76
CA VAL A 10 9.16 -0.06 11.78
C VAL A 10 8.58 0.66 10.56
N ASN A 11 9.20 1.79 10.22
CA ASN A 11 8.86 2.63 9.09
C ASN A 11 7.35 2.92 8.98
N ALA A 12 6.74 3.22 10.13
CA ALA A 12 5.33 3.55 10.20
C ALA A 12 5.10 4.90 9.53
N LYS A 13 4.15 4.95 8.59
CA LYS A 13 3.77 6.14 7.85
C LYS A 13 2.31 6.47 8.12
N LEU A 14 2.07 7.68 8.60
CA LEU A 14 0.74 8.27 8.78
C LEU A 14 0.61 9.45 7.82
N GLN A 15 -0.53 9.54 7.15
CA GLN A 15 -0.86 10.66 6.28
C GLN A 15 -2.25 11.16 6.68
N LEU A 16 -2.31 12.40 7.14
CA LEU A 16 -3.50 13.01 7.71
C LEU A 16 -3.88 14.23 6.89
N THR A 17 -5.17 14.43 6.62
CA THR A 17 -5.71 15.73 6.24
C THR A 17 -5.66 16.71 7.41
N ASN A 18 -5.95 18.00 7.15
CA ASN A 18 -6.05 18.99 8.22
C ASN A 18 -7.10 18.62 9.29
N ASP A 19 -8.25 18.09 8.87
CA ASP A 19 -9.32 17.68 9.80
C ASP A 19 -8.92 16.44 10.61
N GLU A 20 -8.32 15.45 9.95
CA GLU A 20 -7.81 14.24 10.59
C GLU A 20 -6.68 14.56 11.59
N MET A 21 -5.89 15.61 11.37
CA MET A 21 -4.87 16.03 12.33
C MET A 21 -5.47 16.49 13.66
N ALA A 22 -6.59 17.23 13.62
CA ALA A 22 -7.31 17.64 14.82
C ALA A 22 -7.98 16.45 15.53
N GLU A 23 -8.47 15.46 14.78
CA GLU A 23 -8.98 14.21 15.34
C GLU A 23 -7.86 13.35 15.94
N PHE A 24 -6.69 13.34 15.31
CA PHE A 24 -5.51 12.62 15.78
C PHE A 24 -5.08 13.12 17.15
N ILE A 25 -4.96 14.44 17.32
CA ILE A 25 -4.65 15.09 18.60
C ILE A 25 -5.69 14.69 19.67
N ARG A 26 -6.98 14.81 19.36
CA ARG A 26 -8.09 14.46 20.27
C ARG A 26 -8.03 12.99 20.72
N LEU A 27 -7.70 12.07 19.81
CA LEU A 27 -7.58 10.64 20.14
C LEU A 27 -6.57 10.40 21.27
N PHE A 28 -5.45 11.12 21.32
CA PHE A 28 -4.45 10.95 22.38
C PHE A 28 -4.84 11.61 23.71
N GLU A 29 -5.55 12.74 23.66
CA GLU A 29 -6.13 13.37 24.85
C GLU A 29 -7.12 12.42 25.55
N GLU A 30 -7.98 11.73 24.77
CA GLU A 30 -8.92 10.73 25.29
C GLU A 30 -8.22 9.49 25.89
N GLN A 31 -7.01 9.16 25.43
CA GLN A 31 -6.23 8.06 26.01
C GLN A 31 -5.52 8.44 27.32
N GLN A 32 -5.77 9.64 27.86
CA GLN A 32 -5.14 10.18 29.07
C GLN A 32 -3.61 10.15 28.99
N LEU A 33 -3.05 10.41 27.80
CA LEU A 33 -1.62 10.60 27.61
C LEU A 33 -1.28 12.09 27.78
N ARG A 34 -0.06 12.38 28.22
CA ARG A 34 0.44 13.75 28.18
C ARG A 34 0.82 14.03 26.73
N LEU A 35 0.16 15.01 26.14
CA LEU A 35 0.41 15.45 24.77
C LEU A 35 0.97 16.87 24.81
N GLN A 36 2.07 17.08 24.11
CA GLN A 36 2.58 18.41 23.79
C GLN A 36 2.60 18.57 22.28
N VAL A 37 2.10 19.71 21.79
CA VAL A 37 2.05 20.04 20.37
C VAL A 37 2.87 21.30 20.15
N LEU A 38 3.87 21.22 19.28
CA LEU A 38 4.67 22.35 18.82
C LEU A 38 4.41 22.57 17.33
N VAL A 39 3.94 23.76 16.97
CA VAL A 39 3.77 24.17 15.57
C VAL A 39 4.99 24.98 15.16
N LEU A 40 5.69 24.55 14.11
CA LEU A 40 6.88 25.19 13.58
C LEU A 40 6.52 26.27 12.56
N ASP A 41 7.45 27.19 12.29
CA ASP A 41 7.22 28.34 11.39
C ASP A 41 6.86 27.93 9.95
N ASN A 42 7.33 26.76 9.50
CA ASN A 42 7.00 26.19 8.20
C ASN A 42 5.63 25.46 8.17
N GLY A 43 4.90 25.47 9.28
CA GLY A 43 3.62 24.79 9.45
C GLY A 43 3.73 23.31 9.80
N ASN A 44 4.93 22.74 9.95
CA ASN A 44 5.11 21.38 10.48
C ASN A 44 4.63 21.32 11.94
N GLN A 45 4.28 20.12 12.39
CA GLN A 45 3.86 19.89 13.76
C GLN A 45 4.69 18.79 14.41
N GLU A 46 5.24 19.07 15.59
CA GLU A 46 5.87 18.07 16.45
C GLU A 46 4.94 17.74 17.61
N LEU A 47 4.63 16.46 17.76
CA LEU A 47 3.82 15.93 18.84
C LEU A 47 4.70 15.07 19.74
N VAL A 48 4.74 15.39 21.03
CA VAL A 48 5.38 14.54 22.04
C VAL A 48 4.28 13.88 22.86
N LEU A 49 4.26 12.55 22.82
CA LEU A 49 3.33 11.72 23.57
C LEU A 49 4.08 11.03 24.70
N GLU A 50 3.70 11.30 25.93
CA GLU A 50 4.33 10.75 27.13
C GLU A 50 3.30 10.00 27.98
N ASP A 51 3.70 8.85 28.53
CA ASP A 51 2.89 8.17 29.54
C ASP A 51 2.76 9.04 30.81
N VAL A 52 1.65 8.92 31.54
CA VAL A 52 1.37 9.77 32.73
C VAL A 52 2.46 9.66 33.80
N ALA A 53 3.10 8.49 33.89
CA ALA A 53 4.19 8.22 34.81
C ALA A 53 5.56 8.73 34.31
N GLY A 54 5.65 9.28 33.10
CA GLY A 54 6.87 9.80 32.46
C GLY A 54 7.95 8.76 32.18
N ARG A 55 7.57 7.48 32.07
CA ARG A 55 8.51 6.36 31.91
C ARG A 55 8.82 6.05 30.45
N GLU A 56 7.99 6.54 29.54
CA GLU A 56 8.07 6.24 28.12
C GLU A 56 7.45 7.40 27.34
N GLU A 57 8.13 7.84 26.29
CA GLU A 57 7.68 8.87 25.38
C GLU A 57 7.91 8.47 23.92
N VAL A 58 7.12 9.05 23.01
CA VAL A 58 7.35 8.98 21.58
C VAL A 58 7.14 10.36 20.96
N ARG A 59 8.07 10.74 20.08
CA ARG A 59 7.96 11.97 19.30
C ARG A 59 7.48 11.63 17.89
N LEU A 60 6.47 12.37 17.43
CA LEU A 60 5.92 12.29 16.09
C LEU A 60 6.16 13.62 15.39
N THR A 61 6.83 13.59 14.25
CA THR A 61 7.07 14.79 13.45
C THR A 61 6.23 14.69 12.19
N PHE A 62 5.32 15.64 12.03
CA PHE A 62 4.42 15.77 10.90
C PHE A 62 4.91 16.89 9.98
N GLU A 63 5.36 16.50 8.80
CA GLU A 63 5.72 17.43 7.75
C GLU A 63 4.46 17.88 7.01
N ARG A 64 4.26 19.19 6.91
CA ARG A 64 3.13 19.76 6.18
C ARG A 64 3.42 19.73 4.69
N GLN A 65 2.52 19.12 3.93
CA GLN A 65 2.55 19.04 2.47
C GLN A 65 1.21 19.51 1.93
N GLN A 66 1.09 20.76 1.47
CA GLN A 66 -0.14 21.36 0.93
C GLN A 66 -1.40 21.02 1.76
N ASP A 67 -2.12 19.95 1.39
CA ASP A 67 -3.38 19.50 1.99
C ASP A 67 -3.22 18.41 3.07
N TYR A 68 -2.01 17.91 3.29
CA TYR A 68 -1.73 16.78 4.17
C TYR A 68 -0.61 17.07 5.17
N TYR A 69 -0.60 16.27 6.24
CA TYR A 69 0.50 16.09 7.17
C TYR A 69 1.03 14.67 7.04
N VAL A 70 2.33 14.51 6.84
CA VAL A 70 2.98 13.21 6.71
C VAL A 70 3.93 13.00 7.89
N CYS A 71 3.73 11.90 8.62
CA CYS A 71 4.66 11.46 9.65
C CYS A 71 5.23 10.10 9.26
N VAL A 72 6.57 10.00 9.30
CA VAL A 72 7.29 8.73 9.19
C VAL A 72 8.06 8.52 10.49
N LEU A 73 7.88 7.36 11.12
CA LEU A 73 8.54 7.06 12.38
C LEU A 73 8.98 5.59 12.49
N THR A 74 9.98 5.37 13.33
CA THR A 74 10.33 4.05 13.86
C THR A 74 10.52 4.19 15.37
N CYS A 75 9.80 3.39 16.15
CA CYS A 75 9.85 3.48 17.61
C CYS A 75 9.61 2.14 18.28
N ARG A 76 10.11 1.98 19.50
CA ARG A 76 9.89 0.80 20.35
C ARG A 76 9.20 1.20 21.64
N LEU A 77 8.08 0.55 21.92
CA LEU A 77 7.19 0.81 23.04
C LEU A 77 7.04 -0.46 23.90
N ILE A 78 7.23 -0.32 25.20
CA ILE A 78 7.07 -1.33 26.24
C ILE A 78 5.74 -1.08 26.96
N GLY A 79 5.42 0.18 27.24
CA GLY A 79 4.24 0.62 27.98
C GLY A 79 2.94 0.24 27.28
N PRO A 80 1.98 -0.41 27.97
CA PRO A 80 0.73 -0.85 27.34
C PRO A 80 -0.14 0.33 26.88
N ARG A 81 -0.13 1.46 27.60
CA ARG A 81 -0.90 2.66 27.26
C ARG A 81 -0.48 3.25 25.92
N LEU A 82 0.79 3.65 25.81
CA LEU A 82 1.34 4.25 24.60
C LEU A 82 1.28 3.28 23.41
N THR A 83 1.57 2.00 23.65
CA THR A 83 1.41 0.96 22.60
C THR A 83 -0.02 0.87 22.08
N ASN A 84 -1.02 0.91 22.96
CA ASN A 84 -2.43 0.80 22.58
C ASN A 84 -2.91 2.07 21.86
N ALA A 85 -2.46 3.25 22.30
CA ALA A 85 -2.77 4.51 21.65
C ALA A 85 -2.19 4.55 20.22
N MET A 86 -0.91 4.21 20.06
CA MET A 86 -0.28 4.12 18.73
C MET A 86 -0.96 3.09 17.83
N ARG A 87 -1.39 1.95 18.36
CA ARG A 87 -2.16 0.96 17.59
C ARG A 87 -3.49 1.53 17.10
N LYS A 88 -4.21 2.25 17.97
CA LYS A 88 -5.47 2.91 17.59
C LYS A 88 -5.23 3.96 16.52
N ALA A 89 -4.18 4.77 16.67
CA ALA A 89 -3.81 5.79 15.70
C ALA A 89 -3.49 5.20 14.32
N VAL A 90 -2.64 4.16 14.25
CA VAL A 90 -2.34 3.47 12.98
C VAL A 90 -3.59 2.90 12.33
N SER A 91 -4.51 2.34 13.13
CA SER A 91 -5.75 1.76 12.61
C SER A 91 -6.76 2.81 12.14
N ALA A 92 -6.97 3.88 12.91
CA ALA A 92 -7.97 4.91 12.62
C ALA A 92 -7.56 5.79 11.43
N PHE A 93 -6.26 6.13 11.35
CA PHE A 93 -5.74 7.09 10.38
C PHE A 93 -4.99 6.43 9.23
N ARG A 94 -5.47 5.25 8.83
CA ARG A 94 -5.01 4.54 7.62
C ARG A 94 -3.48 4.39 7.54
N GLY A 95 -2.83 4.15 8.67
CA GLY A 95 -1.38 4.04 8.75
C GLY A 95 -0.85 2.80 8.04
N ASN A 96 0.31 2.95 7.40
CA ASN A 96 1.10 1.84 6.87
C ASN A 96 2.24 1.56 7.85
N ALA A 97 2.43 0.31 8.28
CA ALA A 97 3.49 0.00 9.24
C ALA A 97 3.81 -1.49 9.26
N ILE A 98 5.06 -1.82 9.60
CA ILE A 98 5.40 -3.15 10.11
C ILE A 98 5.45 -3.04 11.64
N VAL A 99 4.66 -3.85 12.32
CA VAL A 99 4.55 -3.82 13.79
C VAL A 99 5.00 -5.14 14.37
N ASN A 100 6.13 -5.13 15.08
CA ASN A 100 6.72 -6.28 15.74
C ASN A 100 6.26 -6.33 17.19
N ARG A 101 5.42 -7.30 17.56
CA ARG A 101 5.13 -7.61 18.97
C ARG A 101 6.11 -8.66 19.46
N ILE A 102 7.03 -8.26 20.32
CA ILE A 102 8.16 -9.07 20.78
C ILE A 102 7.75 -9.84 22.03
N TYR A 103 7.92 -11.16 21.98
CA TYR A 103 7.77 -12.08 23.12
C TYR A 103 9.12 -12.75 23.40
N SER A 104 9.22 -13.50 24.50
CA SER A 104 10.50 -14.10 24.93
C SER A 104 11.13 -15.07 23.93
N HIS A 105 10.32 -15.73 23.10
CA HIS A 105 10.79 -16.81 22.20
C HIS A 105 10.41 -16.62 20.73
N TYR A 106 9.55 -15.66 20.44
CA TYR A 106 9.06 -15.38 19.08
C TYR A 106 8.62 -13.91 18.98
N THR A 107 8.47 -13.44 17.75
CA THR A 107 7.96 -12.12 17.42
C THR A 107 6.76 -12.29 16.50
N MET A 108 5.66 -11.61 16.83
CA MET A 108 4.51 -11.52 15.93
C MET A 108 4.63 -10.24 15.10
N ILE A 109 4.84 -10.41 13.81
CA ILE A 109 5.05 -9.33 12.83
C ILE A 109 3.72 -9.07 12.13
N TYR A 110 3.20 -7.85 12.26
CA TYR A 110 1.95 -7.40 11.62
C TYR A 110 2.29 -6.44 10.49
N HIS A 111 1.78 -6.72 9.30
CA HIS A 111 1.88 -5.82 8.15
C HIS A 111 0.58 -5.03 8.05
N TYR A 112 0.63 -3.75 8.38
CA TYR A 112 -0.49 -2.82 8.19
C TYR A 112 -0.37 -2.13 6.84
N MET A 113 -1.48 -2.12 6.10
CA MET A 113 -1.67 -1.29 4.93
C MET A 113 -2.99 -0.54 5.07
N ASN A 114 -2.95 0.79 4.93
CA ASN A 114 -4.11 1.66 5.09
C ASN A 114 -4.91 1.37 6.37
N GLY A 115 -4.22 1.17 7.49
CA GLY A 115 -4.83 0.90 8.81
C GLY A 115 -5.38 -0.52 9.00
N THR A 116 -5.32 -1.36 7.96
CA THR A 116 -5.79 -2.75 7.99
C THR A 116 -4.62 -3.72 8.04
N VAL A 117 -4.74 -4.79 8.81
CA VAL A 117 -3.72 -5.85 8.85
C VAL A 117 -3.87 -6.71 7.59
N LEU A 118 -2.85 -6.72 6.73
CA LEU A 118 -2.81 -7.58 5.55
C LEU A 118 -2.11 -8.91 5.80
N LYS A 119 -1.16 -8.96 6.73
CA LYS A 119 -0.41 -10.18 7.00
C LYS A 119 0.06 -10.21 8.45
N ILE A 120 0.03 -11.40 9.04
CA ILE A 120 0.60 -11.68 10.35
C ILE A 120 1.53 -12.86 10.22
N VAL A 121 2.79 -12.67 10.65
CA VAL A 121 3.82 -13.71 10.66
C VAL A 121 4.29 -13.92 12.09
N GLU A 122 4.36 -15.17 12.52
CA GLU A 122 5.12 -15.56 13.70
C GLU A 122 6.56 -15.87 13.27
N SER A 123 7.52 -15.12 13.78
CA SER A 123 8.95 -15.33 13.51
C SER A 123 9.64 -15.81 14.78
N SER A 124 10.29 -16.97 14.71
CA SER A 124 10.94 -17.63 15.84
C SER A 124 12.29 -18.21 15.41
N LYS A 125 13.07 -18.75 16.35
CA LYS A 125 14.35 -19.40 16.02
C LYS A 125 14.20 -20.61 15.09
N THR A 126 13.03 -21.26 15.10
CA THR A 126 12.75 -22.44 14.26
C THR A 126 12.28 -22.08 12.86
N GLY A 127 12.08 -20.79 12.57
CA GLY A 127 11.62 -20.29 11.29
C GLY A 127 10.41 -19.37 11.42
N GLU A 128 9.83 -19.06 10.26
CA GLU A 128 8.67 -18.17 10.14
C GLU A 128 7.42 -18.94 9.74
N ARG A 129 6.28 -18.56 10.34
CA ARG A 129 4.97 -19.14 10.04
C ARG A 129 3.99 -18.01 9.75
N VAL A 130 3.35 -18.05 8.59
CA VAL A 130 2.23 -17.15 8.29
C VAL A 130 1.03 -17.58 9.14
N VAL A 131 0.57 -16.67 9.98
CA VAL A 131 -0.60 -16.87 10.85
C VAL A 131 -1.86 -16.36 10.17
N PHE A 132 -1.73 -15.27 9.40
CA PHE A 132 -2.83 -14.67 8.65
C PHE A 132 -2.29 -13.96 7.41
N GLU A 133 -3.06 -14.00 6.33
CA GLU A 133 -2.81 -13.22 5.13
C GLU A 133 -4.15 -12.88 4.45
N PHE A 134 -4.40 -11.59 4.27
CA PHE A 134 -5.53 -11.07 3.53
C PHE A 134 -5.29 -11.30 2.04
N LYS A 135 -6.24 -11.94 1.38
CA LYS A 135 -6.23 -12.17 -0.07
C LYS A 135 -7.30 -11.30 -0.71
N ASP A 136 -6.89 -10.29 -1.49
CA ASP A 136 -7.77 -9.42 -2.27
C ASP A 136 -8.29 -10.15 -3.51
N THR A 137 -8.95 -11.29 -3.32
CA THR A 137 -9.41 -12.13 -4.42
C THR A 137 -10.44 -11.41 -5.28
N LEU A 138 -11.29 -10.59 -4.65
CA LEU A 138 -12.34 -9.83 -5.34
C LEU A 138 -11.77 -8.67 -6.17
N GLY A 139 -10.85 -7.87 -5.61
CA GLY A 139 -10.20 -6.79 -6.34
C GLY A 139 -9.30 -7.30 -7.47
N GLN A 140 -8.66 -8.46 -7.28
CA GLN A 140 -7.97 -9.16 -8.37
C GLN A 140 -8.94 -9.54 -9.51
N LEU A 141 -10.10 -10.12 -9.17
CA LEU A 141 -11.12 -10.47 -10.15
C LEU A 141 -11.65 -9.23 -10.89
N GLU A 142 -11.92 -8.14 -10.17
CA GLU A 142 -12.41 -6.88 -10.74
C GLU A 142 -11.39 -6.25 -11.69
N ARG A 143 -10.09 -6.29 -11.37
CA ARG A 143 -9.03 -5.80 -12.28
C ARG A 143 -8.95 -6.63 -13.55
N VAL A 144 -9.05 -7.95 -13.44
CA VAL A 144 -9.08 -8.84 -14.62
C VAL A 144 -10.32 -8.54 -15.46
N PHE A 145 -11.50 -8.41 -14.83
CA PHE A 145 -12.75 -8.11 -15.52
C PHE A 145 -12.76 -6.73 -16.19
N ARG A 146 -12.11 -5.72 -15.58
CA ARG A 146 -12.00 -4.37 -16.15
C ARG A 146 -10.85 -4.21 -17.13
N SER A 147 -9.95 -5.17 -17.22
CA SER A 147 -8.82 -5.13 -18.14
C SER A 147 -9.36 -5.16 -19.57
N ARG A 148 -9.11 -4.09 -20.33
CA ARG A 148 -9.43 -4.01 -21.76
C ARG A 148 -8.20 -4.25 -22.65
N LEU A 149 -7.21 -4.97 -22.14
CA LEU A 149 -5.94 -5.14 -22.85
C LEU A 149 -6.14 -5.94 -24.14
N ILE A 150 -6.93 -7.00 -24.10
CA ILE A 150 -7.23 -7.86 -25.24
C ILE A 150 -8.01 -7.07 -26.29
N GLU A 151 -9.02 -6.31 -25.88
CA GLU A 151 -9.84 -5.49 -26.77
C GLU A 151 -9.03 -4.37 -27.44
N ARG A 152 -8.08 -3.77 -26.70
CA ARG A 152 -7.13 -2.81 -27.30
C ARG A 152 -6.21 -3.47 -28.30
N GLU A 153 -5.69 -4.66 -27.99
CA GLU A 153 -4.81 -5.40 -28.89
C GLU A 153 -5.54 -5.83 -30.17
N ILE A 154 -6.77 -6.33 -30.06
CA ILE A 154 -7.65 -6.62 -31.20
C ILE A 154 -7.88 -5.35 -32.04
N SER A 155 -8.16 -4.22 -31.40
CA SER A 155 -8.34 -2.94 -32.11
C SER A 155 -7.10 -2.51 -32.90
N LEU A 156 -5.90 -2.73 -32.35
CA LEU A 156 -4.64 -2.42 -33.03
C LEU A 156 -4.37 -3.36 -34.20
N ILE A 157 -4.61 -4.66 -34.02
CA ILE A 157 -4.47 -5.66 -35.09
C ILE A 157 -5.44 -5.35 -36.23
N ASN A 158 -6.71 -5.06 -35.93
CA ASN A 158 -7.70 -4.69 -36.95
C ASN A 158 -7.28 -3.42 -37.72
N SER A 159 -6.69 -2.43 -37.04
CA SER A 159 -6.18 -1.23 -37.70
C SER A 159 -5.02 -1.56 -38.65
N ALA A 160 -4.06 -2.39 -38.20
CA ALA A 160 -2.94 -2.82 -39.03
C ALA A 160 -3.38 -3.69 -40.22
N VAL A 161 -4.39 -4.54 -40.05
CA VAL A 161 -4.98 -5.33 -41.14
C VAL A 161 -5.60 -4.41 -42.19
N ASN A 162 -6.36 -3.39 -41.78
CA ASN A 162 -6.94 -2.43 -42.70
C ASN A 162 -5.86 -1.67 -43.50
N GLU A 163 -4.80 -1.19 -42.82
CA GLU A 163 -3.68 -0.52 -43.48
C GLU A 163 -2.97 -1.42 -44.51
N LEU A 164 -2.76 -2.69 -44.19
CA LEU A 164 -2.14 -3.66 -45.10
C LEU A 164 -3.06 -4.00 -46.29
N LEU A 165 -4.37 -4.10 -46.08
CA LEU A 165 -5.34 -4.31 -47.17
C LEU A 165 -5.38 -3.10 -48.11
N ASP A 166 -5.35 -1.89 -47.57
CA ASP A 166 -5.28 -0.65 -48.36
C ASP A 166 -3.98 -0.60 -49.19
N LEU A 167 -2.84 -0.95 -48.59
CA LEU A 167 -1.55 -1.03 -49.27
C LEU A 167 -1.58 -2.09 -50.39
N ARG A 168 -2.10 -3.28 -50.09
CA ARG A 168 -2.23 -4.38 -51.06
C ARG A 168 -3.02 -3.95 -52.30
N ASN A 169 -4.08 -3.17 -52.12
CA ASN A 169 -4.93 -2.68 -53.21
C ASN A 169 -4.23 -1.63 -54.10
N GLN A 170 -3.17 -0.99 -53.61
CA GLN A 170 -2.42 0.06 -54.31
C GLN A 170 -1.15 -0.46 -54.98
N THR A 171 -0.63 -1.61 -54.54
CA THR A 171 0.58 -2.22 -55.06
C THR A 171 0.33 -3.05 -56.32
N ASN A 172 1.19 -2.90 -57.32
CA ASN A 172 1.14 -3.66 -58.59
C ASN A 172 2.29 -4.68 -58.72
N GLU A 173 3.25 -4.66 -57.80
CA GLU A 173 4.42 -5.55 -57.81
C GLU A 173 4.11 -6.86 -57.08
N ALA A 174 4.30 -7.98 -57.77
CA ALA A 174 3.91 -9.30 -57.25
C ALA A 174 4.70 -9.74 -56.00
N GLU A 175 5.96 -9.31 -55.88
CA GLU A 175 6.82 -9.62 -54.74
C GLU A 175 6.36 -8.87 -53.48
N GLU A 176 6.03 -7.58 -53.63
CA GLU A 176 5.46 -6.78 -52.53
C GLU A 176 4.08 -7.29 -52.09
N ILE A 177 3.23 -7.71 -53.03
CA ILE A 177 1.93 -8.34 -52.72
C ILE A 177 2.13 -9.61 -51.89
N GLY A 178 3.12 -10.45 -52.25
CA GLY A 178 3.44 -11.66 -51.49
C GLY A 178 3.83 -11.38 -50.03
N ASN A 179 4.69 -10.38 -49.82
CA ASN A 179 5.08 -9.95 -48.47
C ASN A 179 3.89 -9.41 -47.64
N ILE A 180 2.98 -8.67 -48.28
CA ILE A 180 1.78 -8.17 -47.63
C ILE A 180 0.84 -9.32 -47.23
N ASP A 181 0.66 -10.31 -48.09
CA ASP A 181 -0.19 -11.48 -47.85
C ASP A 181 0.33 -12.36 -46.69
N GLU A 182 1.66 -12.51 -46.57
CA GLU A 182 2.26 -13.17 -45.41
C GLU A 182 1.97 -12.42 -44.11
N ARG A 183 2.15 -11.09 -44.10
CA ARG A 183 1.90 -10.23 -42.94
C ARG A 183 0.43 -10.27 -42.52
N LEU A 184 -0.49 -10.25 -43.48
CA LEU A 184 -1.93 -10.40 -43.24
C LEU A 184 -2.24 -11.75 -42.60
N THR A 185 -1.65 -12.83 -43.11
CA THR A 185 -1.84 -14.19 -42.58
C THR A 185 -1.40 -14.30 -41.11
N GLU A 186 -0.26 -13.70 -40.75
CA GLU A 186 0.21 -13.65 -39.37
C GLU A 186 -0.75 -12.89 -38.45
N LEU A 187 -1.23 -11.72 -38.88
CA LEU A 187 -2.15 -10.90 -38.11
C LEU A 187 -3.53 -11.55 -37.95
N THR A 188 -4.07 -12.19 -38.99
CA THR A 188 -5.33 -12.93 -38.91
C THR A 188 -5.23 -14.11 -37.95
N ARG A 189 -4.11 -14.85 -37.98
CA ARG A 189 -3.87 -15.93 -37.00
C ARG A 189 -3.79 -15.37 -35.58
N LYS A 190 -3.15 -14.22 -35.39
CA LYS A 190 -3.06 -13.57 -34.07
C LYS A 190 -4.43 -13.11 -33.57
N LEU A 191 -5.26 -12.54 -34.46
CA LEU A 191 -6.63 -12.14 -34.15
C LEU A 191 -7.47 -13.35 -33.68
N PHE A 192 -7.40 -14.46 -34.42
CA PHE A 192 -8.12 -15.69 -34.08
C PHE A 192 -7.78 -16.22 -32.68
N VAL A 193 -6.51 -16.14 -32.27
CA VAL A 193 -6.08 -16.56 -30.92
C VAL A 193 -6.61 -15.62 -29.83
N LEU A 194 -6.76 -14.32 -30.13
CA LEU A 194 -7.22 -13.32 -29.17
C LEU A 194 -8.75 -13.28 -29.03
N GLU A 195 -9.49 -13.75 -30.04
CA GLU A 195 -10.96 -13.80 -30.05
C GLU A 195 -11.55 -15.14 -29.56
N ALA A 196 -10.71 -16.18 -29.41
CA ALA A 196 -11.11 -17.51 -28.93
C ALA A 196 -11.26 -17.60 -27.40
#